data_AF-A0A392UUU1-F1
#
_entry.id   AF-A0A392UUU1-F1
#
_cell.length_a   1.000
_cell.length_b   1.000
_cell.length_c   1.000
_cell.angle_alpha   90.00
_cell.angle_beta   90.00
_cell.angle_gamma   90.00
#
_symmetry.space_group_name_H-M   'P 1'
#
loop_
_entity.id
_entity.type
_entity.pdbx_description
1 polymer ?
#
loop_
_entity_poly.entity_id
_entity_poly.type
_entity_poly.pdbx_seq_one_letter_code
_entity_poly.pdbx_strand_id
1 'polypeptide(L)' 'MRPNGLVVKAFDGSRKTVIGEINLPITIGACEFQITFQVMKVNANYSCLLGRPWIHEAGAVTSTL' A
#
# COMPACT_ATOMS: atom_id res chain seq x y z
N MET A 1 -6.56 -11.55 8.10
CA MET A 1 -6.83 -10.11 8.19
C MET A 1 -6.97 -9.73 9.65
N ARG A 2 -6.30 -8.67 10.11
CA ARG A 2 -6.33 -8.21 11.50
C ARG A 2 -7.12 -6.89 11.58
N PRO A 3 -8.06 -6.70 12.54
CA PRO A 3 -8.76 -5.42 12.69
C PRO A 3 -7.78 -4.28 12.97
N ASN A 4 -8.03 -3.11 12.38
CA ASN A 4 -7.24 -1.90 12.61
C ASN A 4 -8.14 -0.67 12.66
N GLY A 5 -8.04 0.14 13.72
CA GLY A 5 -8.81 1.37 13.92
C GLY A 5 -8.24 2.61 13.23
N LEU A 6 -7.26 2.45 12.34
CA LEU A 6 -6.61 3.55 11.64
C LEU A 6 -7.61 4.28 10.72
N VAL A 7 -7.49 5.61 10.66
CA VAL A 7 -8.26 6.47 9.77
C VAL A 7 -7.31 7.10 8.75
N VAL A 8 -7.56 6.84 7.48
CA VAL A 8 -6.81 7.43 6.37
C VAL A 8 -7.54 8.69 5.90
N LYS A 9 -6.79 9.77 5.65
CA LYS A 9 -7.29 11.00 5.05
C LYS A 9 -6.81 11.08 3.60
N ALA A 10 -7.72 11.23 2.66
CA ALA A 10 -7.41 11.44 1.26
C ALA A 10 -7.09 12.92 0.96
N PHE A 11 -6.59 13.18 -0.25
CA PHE A 11 -6.17 14.51 -0.68
C PHE A 11 -7.32 15.53 -0.70
N ASP A 12 -8.52 15.09 -1.09
CA ASP A 12 -9.76 15.89 -1.07
C ASP A 12 -10.28 16.20 0.34
N GLY A 13 -9.56 15.77 1.38
CA GLY A 13 -9.93 15.95 2.77
C GLY A 13 -10.87 14.90 3.32
N SER A 14 -11.40 13.99 2.49
CA SER A 14 -12.26 12.89 2.93
C SER A 14 -11.49 11.94 3.84
N ARG A 15 -12.20 11.30 4.78
CA ARG A 15 -11.62 10.35 5.73
C ARG A 15 -12.29 8.99 5.57
N LYS A 16 -11.50 7.93 5.66
CA LYS A 16 -11.97 6.54 5.58
C LYS A 16 -11.32 5.70 6.67
N THR A 17 -12.14 4.96 7.40
CA THR A 17 -11.68 3.97 8.38
C THR A 17 -11.17 2.74 7.63
N VAL A 18 -10.01 2.26 8.06
CA VAL A 18 -9.44 0.99 7.59
C VAL A 18 -10.28 -0.16 8.14
N ILE A 19 -10.60 -1.15 7.32
CA ILE A 19 -11.33 -2.35 7.75
C ILE A 19 -10.39 -3.26 8.55
N GLY A 20 -9.13 -3.31 8.13
CA GLY A 20 -8.07 -4.06 8.79
C GLY A 20 -6.82 -4.08 7.94
N GLU A 21 -5.84 -4.85 8.39
CA GLU A 21 -4.58 -5.05 7.68
C GLU A 21 -4.39 -6.51 7.24
N ILE A 22 -3.62 -6.70 6.18
CA ILE A 22 -3.22 -8.00 5.67
C ILE A 22 -1.76 -7.96 5.22
N ASN A 23 -0.99 -9.01 5.53
CA ASN A 23 0.34 -9.19 4.97
C ASN A 23 0.20 -9.97 3.66
N LEU A 24 0.75 -9.44 2.58
CA LEU A 24 0.74 -10.09 1.26
C LEU A 24 2.17 -10.12 0.68
N PRO A 25 2.59 -11.25 0.09
CA PRO A 25 3.78 -11.27 -0.75
C PRO A 25 3.54 -10.44 -2.02
N ILE A 26 4.50 -9.58 -2.37
CA ILE A 26 4.51 -8.84 -3.63
C ILE A 26 5.85 -9.11 -4.33
N THR A 27 5.77 -9.64 -5.54
CA THR A 27 6.95 -9.86 -6.39
C THR A 27 7.20 -8.64 -7.27
N ILE A 28 8.39 -8.06 -7.18
CA ILE A 28 8.85 -6.93 -8.00
C ILE A 28 10.17 -7.32 -8.65
N GLY A 29 10.16 -7.50 -9.97
CA GLY A 29 11.31 -8.06 -10.68
C GLY A 29 11.62 -9.48 -10.18
N ALA A 30 12.85 -9.72 -9.74
CA ALA A 30 13.30 -11.01 -9.20
C ALA A 30 13.20 -11.10 -7.66
N CYS A 31 12.67 -10.08 -6.99
CA CYS A 31 12.60 -9.99 -5.53
C CYS A 31 11.16 -10.16 -5.02
N GLU A 32 10.99 -10.79 -3.87
CA GLU A 32 9.70 -10.88 -3.17
C GLU A 32 9.76 -10.06 -1.86
N PHE A 33 8.71 -9.28 -1.61
CA PHE A 33 8.56 -8.43 -0.43
C PHE A 33 7.31 -8.83 0.35
N GLN A 34 7.44 -8.94 1.67
CA GLN A 34 6.27 -9.10 2.56
C GLN A 34 5.76 -7.74 2.98
N ILE A 35 4.63 -7.31 2.41
CA ILE A 35 4.08 -5.97 2.62
C ILE A 35 2.78 -6.04 3.43
N THR A 36 2.68 -5.22 4.48
CA THR A 36 1.43 -5.00 5.22
C THR A 36 0.58 -3.96 4.50
N PHE A 37 -0.60 -4.38 4.03
CA PHE A 37 -1.59 -3.53 3.39
C PHE A 37 -2.71 -3.13 4.32
N GLN A 38 -3.13 -1.87 4.21
CA GLN A 38 -4.37 -1.37 4.79
C GLN A 38 -5.53 -1.62 3.84
N VAL A 39 -6.52 -2.40 4.29
CA VAL A 39 -7.70 -2.76 3.50
C VAL A 39 -8.80 -1.73 3.77
N MET A 40 -9.28 -1.09 2.71
CA MET A 40 -10.32 -0.06 2.78
C MET A 40 -11.44 -0.37 1.77
N LYS A 41 -12.69 -0.07 2.14
CA LYS A 41 -13.85 -0.16 1.23
C LYS A 41 -14.06 1.19 0.56
N VAL A 42 -13.53 1.35 -0.65
CA VAL A 42 -13.62 2.58 -1.45
C VAL A 42 -13.87 2.25 -2.91
N ASN A 43 -14.54 3.15 -3.64
CA ASN A 43 -14.59 3.09 -5.09
C ASN A 43 -13.35 3.82 -5.64
N ALA A 44 -12.32 3.06 -6.02
CA ALA A 44 -11.04 3.58 -6.48
C ALA A 44 -10.65 2.94 -7.81
N ASN A 45 -9.92 3.70 -8.63
CA ASN A 45 -9.40 3.21 -9.91
C ASN A 45 -8.25 2.20 -9.74
N TYR A 46 -7.67 2.11 -8.54
CA TYR A 46 -6.56 1.21 -8.22
C TYR A 46 -6.93 0.33 -7.02
N SER A 47 -6.55 -0.94 -7.09
CA SER A 47 -6.77 -1.90 -6.00
C SER A 47 -5.67 -1.86 -4.92
N CYS A 48 -4.50 -1.31 -5.25
CA CYS A 48 -3.31 -1.33 -4.40
C CYS A 48 -2.51 -0.05 -4.58
N LEU A 49 -2.06 0.54 -3.47
CA LEU A 49 -1.18 1.71 -3.43
C LEU A 49 0.06 1.35 -2.63
N LEU A 50 1.21 1.38 -3.29
CA LEU A 50 2.51 1.07 -2.69
C LEU A 50 3.29 2.37 -2.46
N GLY A 51 3.49 2.75 -1.20
CA GLY A 51 4.21 3.97 -0.81
C GLY A 51 5.73 3.87 -1.03
N ARG A 52 6.51 4.87 -0.63
CA ARG A 52 7.97 4.86 -0.85
C ARG A 52 8.79 3.74 -0.17
N PRO A 53 8.42 3.15 0.98
CA PRO A 53 9.29 2.20 1.68
C PRO A 53 9.78 1.03 0.82
N TRP A 54 8.93 0.43 -0.02
CA TRP A 54 9.34 -0.69 -0.87
C TRP A 54 10.36 -0.28 -1.94
N ILE A 55 10.31 0.97 -2.44
CA ILE A 55 11.24 1.48 -3.47
C ILE A 55 12.67 1.50 -2.90
N HIS A 56 12.80 1.98 -1.66
CA HIS A 56 14.08 2.01 -0.97
C HIS A 56 14.59 0.60 -0.65
N GLU A 57 13.72 -0.29 -0.19
CA GLU A 57 14.08 -1.68 0.14
C GLU A 57 14.49 -2.48 -1.10
N ALA A 58 13.82 -2.25 -2.23
CA ALA A 58 14.15 -2.90 -3.51
C ALA A 58 15.42 -2.35 -4.17
N GLY A 59 16.04 -1.27 -3.63
CA GLY A 59 17.14 -0.59 -4.28
C GLY A 59 16.77 0.00 -5.64
N ALA A 60 15.49 0.35 -5.83
CA ALA A 60 14.98 0.81 -7.11
C ALA A 60 15.58 2.19 -7.46
N VAL A 61 16.21 2.27 -8.63
CA VAL A 61 16.75 3.51 -9.20
C VAL A 61 15.71 4.08 -10.16
N THR A 62 15.42 5.38 -10.04
CA THR A 62 14.50 6.07 -10.97
C THR A 62 15.06 6.00 -12.38
N SER A 63 14.22 5.63 -13.35
CA SER A 63 14.56 5.77 -14.76
C SER A 63 14.77 7.25 -15.09
N THR A 64 15.88 7.57 -15.75
CA THR A 64 16.23 8.94 -16.18
C THR A 64 16.10 9.13 -17.70
N LEU A 65 15.42 8.22 -18.38
CA LEU A 65 15.22 8.28 -19.83
C LEU A 65 14.23 9.39 -20.21
#